data_AF-A0A3M1Z4W3-F1
#
_entry.id   AF-A0A3M1Z4W3-F1
#
_cell.length_a   1.000
_cell.length_b   1.000
_cell.length_c   1.000
_cell.angle_alpha   90.00
_cell.angle_beta   90.00
_cell.angle_gamma   90.00
#
_symmetry.space_group_name_H-M   'P 1'
#
loop_
_entity.id
_entity.type
_entity.pdbx_description
1 polymer ?
#
loop_
_entity_poly.entity_id
_entity_poly.type
_entity_poly.pdbx_seq_one_letter_code
_entity_poly.pdbx_strand_id
1 'polypeptide(L)'
;LAEMPLGSLVHNVELKPGKGGQIVRAAGTYAQLLAKEGDYATLRLPSGEVRRVRIECYATVGQVGNEDHENLSLGKAGRSRWLGIRPTVRGVAMNPVDHPHGGGEGRTSGGRHPVTPWGVPTKGKKTRKNRTSDPFIIRRRK
;
A
#
# COMPACT_ATOMS: atom_id res chain seq x y z
N LEU A 1 -12.17 -14.76 12.44
CA LEU A 1 -12.21 -13.51 13.25
C LEU A 1 -13.27 -13.59 14.36
N ALA A 2 -14.26 -14.46 14.23
CA ALA A 2 -15.35 -14.69 15.20
C ALA A 2 -14.86 -14.82 16.66
N GLU A 3 -13.84 -15.63 16.92
CA GLU A 3 -13.37 -15.92 18.29
C GLU A 3 -12.37 -14.90 18.84
N MET A 4 -11.84 -13.98 18.03
CA MET A 4 -10.77 -13.08 18.47
C MET A 4 -11.30 -11.91 19.32
N PRO A 5 -10.72 -11.57 20.48
CA PRO A 5 -11.23 -10.48 21.29
C PRO A 5 -11.16 -9.13 20.54
N LEU A 6 -12.13 -8.25 20.79
CA LEU A 6 -12.08 -6.88 20.26
C LEU A 6 -10.83 -6.16 20.79
N GLY A 7 -10.25 -5.29 19.96
CA GLY A 7 -9.02 -4.57 20.27
C GLY A 7 -7.74 -5.35 19.96
N SER A 8 -7.82 -6.66 19.69
CA SER A 8 -6.66 -7.50 19.37
C SER A 8 -5.90 -6.98 18.15
N LEU A 9 -4.57 -7.05 18.23
CA LEU A 9 -3.69 -6.87 17.10
C LEU A 9 -3.60 -8.19 16.34
N VAL A 10 -3.74 -8.11 15.01
CA VAL A 10 -3.76 -9.27 14.13
C VAL A 10 -2.94 -9.00 12.87
N HIS A 11 -2.34 -10.05 12.32
CA HIS A 11 -1.64 -10.05 11.04
C HIS A 11 -2.04 -11.27 10.21
N ASN A 12 -1.56 -11.34 8.96
CA ASN A 12 -1.86 -12.43 8.03
C ASN A 12 -3.36 -12.71 7.87
N VAL A 13 -4.13 -11.66 7.58
CA VAL A 13 -5.60 -11.71 7.55
C VAL A 13 -6.10 -12.16 6.17
N GLU A 14 -7.11 -13.01 6.12
CA GLU A 14 -7.81 -13.38 4.89
C GLU A 14 -8.78 -12.29 4.43
N LEU A 15 -8.84 -11.98 3.12
CA LEU A 15 -9.85 -11.05 2.59
C LEU A 15 -11.16 -11.74 2.23
N LYS A 16 -11.09 -13.05 1.92
CA LYS A 16 -12.21 -13.93 1.63
C LYS A 16 -11.98 -15.25 2.38
N PRO A 17 -13.02 -15.85 2.98
CA PRO A 17 -12.88 -17.11 3.70
C PRO A 17 -12.23 -18.20 2.82
N GLY A 18 -11.23 -18.89 3.37
CA GLY A 18 -10.58 -20.02 2.70
C GLY A 18 -9.64 -19.65 1.53
N LYS A 19 -9.37 -18.35 1.30
CA LYS A 19 -8.40 -17.90 0.29
C LYS A 19 -6.99 -17.67 0.84
N GLY A 20 -6.76 -18.02 2.10
CA GLY A 20 -5.49 -17.81 2.78
C GLY A 20 -5.27 -16.34 3.14
N GLY A 21 -4.22 -16.10 3.94
CA GLY A 21 -3.85 -14.76 4.38
C GLY A 21 -3.31 -13.91 3.23
N GLN A 22 -3.95 -12.76 3.00
CA GLN A 22 -3.66 -11.89 1.85
C GLN A 22 -3.09 -10.53 2.28
N ILE A 23 -3.54 -10.01 3.42
CA ILE A 23 -3.21 -8.66 3.89
C ILE A 23 -2.44 -8.71 5.21
N VAL A 24 -1.68 -7.63 5.49
CA VAL A 24 -0.89 -7.48 6.73
C VAL A 24 0.16 -8.58 6.89
N ARG A 25 1.08 -8.66 5.92
CA ARG A 25 2.16 -9.67 5.86
C ARG A 25 3.56 -9.08 5.83
N ALA A 26 3.67 -7.76 5.72
CA ALA A 26 4.97 -7.09 5.66
C ALA A 26 5.56 -6.99 7.07
N ALA A 27 6.89 -6.91 7.14
CA ALA A 27 7.65 -6.79 8.38
C ALA A 27 7.11 -5.63 9.24
N GLY A 28 6.94 -5.88 10.54
CA GLY A 28 6.39 -4.89 11.48
C GLY A 28 4.93 -4.49 11.29
N THR A 29 4.19 -5.06 10.33
CA THR A 29 2.79 -4.66 10.11
C THR A 29 1.81 -5.41 11.00
N TYR A 30 0.76 -4.70 11.42
CA TYR A 30 -0.39 -5.24 12.13
C TYR A 30 -1.68 -4.52 11.73
N ALA A 31 -2.82 -5.17 11.93
CA ALA A 31 -4.14 -4.58 11.89
C ALA A 31 -4.81 -4.71 13.26
N GLN A 32 -5.77 -3.85 13.53
CA GLN A 32 -6.51 -3.88 14.79
C GLN A 32 -7.98 -4.23 14.54
N LEU A 33 -8.51 -5.17 15.33
CA LEU A 33 -9.92 -5.52 15.32
C LEU A 33 -10.72 -4.50 16.12
N LEU A 34 -11.53 -3.69 15.44
CA LEU A 34 -12.28 -2.60 16.06
C LEU A 34 -13.68 -3.04 16.52
N ALA A 35 -14.42 -3.73 15.65
CA ALA A 35 -15.80 -4.12 15.92
C ALA A 35 -16.15 -5.42 15.20
N LYS A 36 -17.22 -6.07 15.65
CA LYS A 36 -17.85 -7.22 15.00
C LYS A 36 -19.34 -6.95 14.91
N GLU A 37 -19.89 -6.98 13.71
CA GLU A 37 -21.29 -6.66 13.41
C GLU A 37 -21.83 -7.67 12.40
N GLY A 38 -22.73 -8.55 12.87
CA GLY A 38 -23.29 -9.64 12.07
C GLY A 38 -22.18 -10.48 11.42
N ASP A 39 -22.26 -10.66 10.10
CA ASP A 39 -21.32 -11.49 9.33
C ASP A 39 -19.97 -10.80 9.06
N TYR A 40 -19.73 -9.59 9.59
CA TYR A 40 -18.55 -8.80 9.30
C TYR A 40 -17.80 -8.36 10.56
N ALA A 41 -16.48 -8.36 10.45
CA ALA A 41 -15.56 -7.74 11.38
C ALA A 41 -14.97 -6.47 10.75
N THR A 42 -14.86 -5.42 11.53
CA THR A 42 -14.24 -4.15 11.13
C THR A 42 -12.79 -4.12 11.59
N LEU A 43 -11.87 -3.99 10.63
CA LEU A 43 -10.44 -3.94 10.86
C LEU A 43 -9.89 -2.57 10.48
N ARG A 44 -8.98 -2.05 11.31
CA ARG A 44 -8.09 -0.94 10.96
C ARG A 44 -6.82 -1.51 10.36
N LEU A 45 -6.57 -1.23 9.08
CA LEU A 45 -5.40 -1.69 8.35
C LEU A 45 -4.15 -0.86 8.68
N PRO A 46 -2.93 -1.37 8.40
CA PRO A 46 -1.68 -0.60 8.54
C PRO A 46 -1.69 0.73 7.76
N SER A 47 -2.42 0.79 6.64
CA SER A 47 -2.60 2.00 5.84
C SER A 47 -3.47 3.07 6.53
N GLY A 48 -4.08 2.77 7.68
CA GLY A 48 -5.08 3.61 8.34
C GLY A 48 -6.49 3.52 7.72
N GLU A 49 -6.67 2.74 6.64
CA GLU A 49 -8.00 2.42 6.11
C GLU A 49 -8.79 1.57 7.12
N VAL A 50 -10.07 1.88 7.31
CA VAL A 50 -11.00 1.07 8.10
C VAL A 50 -11.89 0.28 7.14
N ARG A 51 -11.85 -1.03 7.27
CA ARG A 51 -12.43 -1.96 6.30
C ARG A 51 -13.18 -3.11 6.99
N ARG A 52 -14.32 -3.49 6.42
CA ARG A 52 -15.10 -4.67 6.78
C ARG A 52 -14.56 -5.92 6.06
N VAL A 53 -14.43 -7.00 6.81
CA VAL A 53 -14.01 -8.33 6.35
C VAL A 53 -15.00 -9.35 6.90
N ARG A 54 -15.25 -10.46 6.20
CA ARG A 54 -16.13 -11.52 6.68
C ARG A 54 -15.63 -12.04 8.04
N ILE A 55 -16.53 -12.27 8.98
CA ILE A 55 -16.19 -12.73 10.34
C ILE A 55 -15.56 -14.13 10.35
N GLU A 56 -15.89 -14.94 9.35
CA GLU A 56 -15.36 -16.27 9.07
C GLU A 56 -13.88 -16.27 8.64
N CYS A 57 -13.35 -15.14 8.13
CA CYS A 57 -11.96 -15.06 7.69
C CYS A 57 -10.99 -15.37 8.83
N TYR A 58 -9.90 -16.06 8.51
CA TYR A 58 -8.82 -16.28 9.47
C TYR A 58 -7.87 -15.09 9.58
N ALA A 59 -7.20 -15.01 10.73
CA ALA A 59 -6.12 -14.09 11.00
C ALA A 59 -5.21 -14.73 12.05
N THR A 60 -3.98 -14.23 12.17
CA THR A 60 -3.04 -14.63 13.22
C THR A 60 -2.93 -13.51 14.25
N VAL A 61 -2.93 -13.83 15.54
CA VAL A 61 -2.82 -12.82 16.61
C VAL A 61 -1.38 -12.29 16.67
N GLY A 62 -1.24 -11.00 16.96
CA GLY A 62 0.04 -10.31 17.10
C GLY A 62 0.45 -9.52 15.85
N GLN A 63 1.68 -9.05 15.86
CA GLN A 63 2.33 -8.27 14.80
C GLN A 63 3.32 -9.13 14.03
N VAL A 64 3.54 -8.83 12.75
CA VAL A 64 4.63 -9.46 12.00
C VAL A 64 5.96 -8.98 12.59
N GLY A 65 6.85 -9.91 12.95
CA GLY A 65 8.17 -9.57 13.49
C GLY A 65 9.06 -8.78 12.52
N ASN A 66 10.30 -8.53 12.93
CA ASN A 66 11.28 -7.73 12.18
C ASN A 66 10.83 -6.27 11.99
N GLU A 67 10.43 -5.61 13.07
CA GLU A 67 9.99 -4.21 13.07
C GLU A 67 11.10 -3.26 12.60
N ASP A 68 12.35 -3.55 12.95
CA ASP A 68 13.54 -2.78 12.55
C ASP A 68 13.84 -2.79 11.05
N HIS A 69 13.06 -3.53 10.25
CA HIS A 69 13.21 -3.53 8.81
C HIS A 69 13.12 -2.12 8.20
N GLU A 70 12.32 -1.23 8.78
CA GLU A 70 12.19 0.16 8.32
C GLU A 70 13.44 1.02 8.60
N ASN A 71 14.23 0.66 9.62
CA ASN A 71 15.42 1.39 10.04
C ASN A 71 16.65 1.07 9.18
N LEU A 72 16.53 0.11 8.25
CA LEU A 72 17.64 -0.33 7.40
C LEU A 72 17.99 0.71 6.33
N SER A 73 19.18 1.30 6.43
CA SER A 73 19.77 2.09 5.34
C SER A 73 20.53 1.19 4.36
N LEU A 74 20.30 1.38 3.05
CA LEU A 74 21.00 0.62 2.02
C LEU A 74 22.48 1.03 1.88
N GLY A 75 22.81 2.27 2.22
CA GLY A 75 24.17 2.83 2.23
C GLY A 75 24.82 3.06 0.86
N LYS A 76 24.75 2.08 -0.05
CA LYS A 76 25.37 2.13 -1.38
C LYS A 76 24.43 1.67 -2.49
N ALA A 77 24.63 2.19 -3.70
CA ALA A 77 23.85 1.81 -4.88
C ALA A 77 23.91 0.31 -5.21
N GLY A 78 25.05 -0.34 -4.94
CA GLY A 78 25.24 -1.78 -5.16
C GLY A 78 24.26 -2.66 -4.36
N ARG A 79 23.86 -2.22 -3.16
CA ARG A 79 22.90 -2.99 -2.34
C ARG A 79 21.51 -2.99 -2.96
N SER A 80 21.07 -1.89 -3.58
CA SER A 80 19.83 -1.84 -4.36
C SER A 80 19.86 -2.80 -5.54
N ARG A 81 21.03 -2.97 -6.19
CA ARG A 81 21.21 -3.91 -7.29
C ARG A 81 21.11 -5.37 -6.84
N TRP A 82 21.60 -5.70 -5.65
CA TRP A 82 21.45 -7.04 -5.06
C TRP A 82 19.98 -7.39 -4.79
N LEU A 83 19.14 -6.39 -4.49
CA LEU A 83 17.69 -6.54 -4.38
C LEU A 83 16.97 -6.64 -5.74
N GLY A 84 17.71 -6.66 -6.86
CA GLY A 84 17.14 -6.69 -8.22
C GLY A 84 16.57 -5.35 -8.71
N ILE A 85 16.75 -4.26 -7.95
CA ILE A 85 16.21 -2.95 -8.31
C ILE A 85 17.20 -2.23 -9.23
N ARG A 86 16.79 -1.97 -10.48
CA ARG A 86 17.58 -1.21 -11.47
C ARG A 86 17.48 0.30 -11.20
N PRO A 87 18.47 1.11 -11.63
CA PRO A 87 18.39 2.56 -11.54
C PRO A 87 17.18 3.11 -12.31
N THR A 88 16.42 4.00 -11.67
CA THR A 88 15.29 4.71 -12.30
C THR A 88 15.73 6.10 -12.72
N VAL A 89 15.52 6.45 -14.00
CA VAL A 89 15.86 7.78 -14.55
C VAL A 89 14.69 8.75 -14.35
N ARG A 90 14.98 9.99 -13.94
CA ARG A 90 13.96 11.04 -13.77
C ARG A 90 13.45 11.49 -15.14
N GLY A 91 12.14 11.68 -15.30
CA GLY A 91 11.55 12.14 -16.57
C GLY A 91 12.06 13.50 -17.07
N VAL A 92 12.50 14.37 -16.17
CA VAL A 92 13.13 15.67 -16.51
C VAL A 92 14.49 15.51 -17.18
N ALA A 93 15.16 14.37 -16.97
CA ALA A 93 16.46 14.09 -17.58
C ALA A 93 16.34 13.41 -18.96
N MET A 94 15.12 13.27 -19.49
CA MET A 94 14.84 12.60 -20.76
C MET A 94 14.54 13.60 -21.87
N ASN A 95 14.43 13.13 -23.12
CA ASN A 95 14.00 13.96 -24.24
C ASN A 95 12.46 14.09 -24.27
N PRO A 96 11.90 15.10 -24.98
CA PRO A 96 10.46 15.28 -25.09
C PRO A 96 9.69 14.07 -25.65
N VAL A 97 10.34 13.23 -26.46
CA VAL A 97 9.77 11.99 -27.01
C VAL A 97 9.59 10.89 -25.96
N ASP A 98 10.45 10.86 -24.94
CA ASP A 98 10.49 9.77 -23.95
C ASP A 98 9.58 10.06 -22.75
N HIS A 99 9.49 11.34 -22.35
CA HIS A 99 8.71 11.74 -21.18
C HIS A 99 8.06 13.10 -21.41
N PRO A 100 6.81 13.32 -20.93
CA PRO A 100 6.17 14.63 -20.97
C PRO A 100 6.89 15.75 -20.19
N HIS A 101 7.95 15.45 -19.46
CA HIS A 101 8.77 16.43 -18.73
C HIS A 101 10.14 16.61 -19.37
N GLY A 102 10.41 15.90 -20.47
CA GLY A 102 11.70 15.91 -21.13
C GLY A 102 11.94 17.19 -21.93
N GLY A 103 13.21 17.49 -22.14
CA GLY A 103 13.70 18.64 -22.89
C GLY A 103 13.71 19.97 -22.14
N GLY A 104 13.86 21.04 -22.94
CA GLY A 104 14.18 22.38 -22.49
C GLY A 104 15.70 22.60 -22.32
N GLU A 105 16.13 23.86 -22.39
CA GLU A 105 17.53 24.23 -22.23
C GLU A 105 17.95 24.16 -20.75
N GLY A 106 19.08 23.49 -20.48
CA GLY A 106 19.59 23.32 -19.13
C GLY A 106 18.67 22.50 -18.22
N ARG A 107 18.64 22.84 -16.93
CA ARG A 107 17.77 22.18 -15.95
C ARG A 107 16.40 22.85 -15.92
N THR A 108 15.38 22.13 -16.36
CA THR A 108 13.99 22.62 -16.35
C THR A 108 13.16 22.00 -15.23
N SER A 109 12.11 22.71 -14.80
CA SER A 109 11.16 22.25 -13.78
C SER A 109 9.96 21.50 -14.36
N GLY A 110 9.98 21.22 -15.68
CA GLY A 110 8.92 20.50 -16.38
C GLY A 110 7.66 21.31 -16.69
N GLY A 111 7.51 22.54 -16.17
CA GLY A 111 6.53 23.57 -16.61
C GLY A 111 5.04 23.21 -16.60
N ARG A 112 4.68 21.99 -16.20
CA ARG A 112 3.31 21.44 -16.26
C ARG A 112 2.99 20.67 -14.98
N HIS A 113 1.71 20.34 -14.79
CA HIS A 113 1.31 19.44 -13.71
C HIS A 113 2.08 18.12 -13.81
N PRO A 114 2.71 17.62 -12.73
CA PRO A 114 3.49 16.40 -12.80
C PRO A 114 2.68 15.21 -13.34
N VAL A 115 3.19 14.57 -14.40
CA VAL A 115 2.56 13.42 -15.04
C VAL A 115 3.48 12.20 -15.08
N THR A 116 2.88 11.03 -15.30
CA THR A 116 3.58 9.79 -15.63
C THR A 116 4.21 9.85 -17.02
N PRO A 117 5.06 8.89 -17.41
CA PRO A 117 5.54 8.78 -18.79
C PRO A 117 4.41 8.72 -19.83
N TRP A 118 3.23 8.24 -19.43
CA TRP A 118 2.03 8.15 -20.28
C TRP A 118 1.08 9.35 -20.15
N GLY A 119 1.51 10.46 -19.54
CA GLY A 119 0.72 11.69 -19.45
C GLY A 119 -0.40 11.70 -18.40
N VAL A 120 -0.46 10.69 -17.51
CA VAL A 120 -1.46 10.65 -16.42
C VAL A 120 -0.97 11.49 -15.24
N PRO A 121 -1.79 12.39 -14.66
CA PRO A 121 -1.41 13.16 -13.47
C PRO A 121 -0.96 12.28 -12.29
N THR A 122 0.19 12.60 -11.69
CA THR A 122 0.80 11.83 -10.58
C THR A 122 0.48 12.38 -9.19
N LYS A 123 0.11 13.66 -9.10
CA LYS A 123 -0.30 14.30 -7.84
C LYS A 123 -1.83 14.39 -7.78
N GLY A 124 -2.42 13.97 -6.67
CA GLY A 124 -3.85 14.15 -6.34
C GLY A 124 -4.88 13.30 -7.10
N LYS A 125 -4.58 12.81 -8.31
CA LYS A 125 -5.53 12.01 -9.11
C LYS A 125 -5.83 10.67 -8.45
N LYS A 126 -7.09 10.46 -8.03
CA LYS A 126 -7.58 9.18 -7.49
C LYS A 126 -7.67 8.14 -8.62
N THR A 127 -7.02 6.99 -8.46
CA THR A 127 -6.95 5.93 -9.48
C THR A 127 -7.91 4.75 -9.25
N ARG A 128 -8.42 4.58 -8.03
CA ARG A 128 -9.31 3.46 -7.67
C ARG A 128 -10.70 3.62 -8.28
N LYS A 129 -11.19 2.59 -8.99
CA LYS A 129 -12.51 2.54 -9.65
C LYS A 129 -13.41 1.37 -9.23
N ASN A 130 -12.93 0.45 -8.39
CA ASN A 130 -13.63 -0.80 -8.13
C ASN A 130 -14.82 -0.65 -7.18
N ARG A 131 -16.03 -0.67 -7.74
CA ARG A 131 -17.31 -0.53 -7.03
C ARG A 131 -17.68 -1.72 -6.15
N THR A 132 -17.29 -2.95 -6.49
CA THR A 132 -17.70 -4.14 -5.72
C THR A 132 -17.10 -4.19 -4.32
N SER A 133 -15.96 -3.51 -4.14
CA SER A 133 -15.27 -3.43 -2.85
C SER A 133 -15.55 -2.15 -2.07
N ASP A 134 -16.25 -1.17 -2.67
CA ASP A 134 -16.57 0.11 -2.03
C ASP A 134 -17.43 -0.05 -0.76
N PRO A 135 -18.48 -0.89 -0.72
CA PRO A 135 -19.33 -1.03 0.46
C PRO A 135 -18.60 -1.56 1.70
N PHE A 136 -17.47 -2.25 1.50
CA PHE A 136 -16.66 -2.80 2.59
C PHE A 136 -15.66 -1.79 3.16
N ILE A 137 -15.52 -0.60 2.58
CA ILE A 137 -14.58 0.43 3.06
C ILE A 137 -15.36 1.48 3.82
N ILE A 138 -15.19 1.51 5.15
CA ILE A 138 -15.85 2.48 6.02
C ILE A 138 -15.13 3.83 5.95
N ARG A 139 -13.80 3.81 5.99
CA ARG A 139 -12.97 5.02 5.97
C ARG A 139 -11.73 4.79 5.13
N ARG A 140 -11.44 5.71 4.21
CA ARG A 140 -10.21 5.66 3.40
C ARG A 140 -8.97 5.98 4.25
N ARG A 141 -7.82 5.47 3.81
CA ARG A 141 -6.50 5.82 4.34
C ARG A 141 -6.30 7.34 4.43
N LYS A 142 -5.60 7.79 5.48
CA LYS A 142 -5.14 9.17 5.62
C LYS A 142 -3.83 9.37 4.86
#